data_AF-A0AAE0UY99-F1
#
_entry.id   AF-A0AAE0UY99-F1
#
_cell.length_a   1.000
_cell.length_b   1.000
_cell.length_c   1.000
_cell.angle_alpha   90.00
_cell.angle_beta   90.00
_cell.angle_gamma   90.00
#
_symmetry.space_group_name_H-M   'P 1'
#
loop_
_entity.id
_entity.type
_entity.pdbx_description
1 polymer ?
#
loop_
_entity_poly.entity_id
_entity_poly.type
_entity_poly.pdbx_seq_one_letter_code
_entity_poly.pdbx_strand_id
1 'polypeptide(L)'
;MKLWERVVEARLRKVVEICEQQYGFMPRKSTTDAIFALRILMEKYRDGQRELHCVFVDLEKAYDRVPREELWYCMRKSGVAEKYVRVAQDMYERSRTVVRCAVGQTEELNVEVGLHQGSALRSFLFAIVMDQLSEEVRQESPWTMMFADDIVICSESREQVEENLERWRFVLERRGMKVSRSKTEYMCMNEREGSGTVRLQGEEVKRVQEFKYLGSTVQSNPECGKEVKKRVQAGWNGWRKVSGVLCDRKISARIKGKVYRTVVRPAMLYGLETVSLRKRQESELEVAELKMLRFSLGVTRLDRIRNEYIRGTAHVGHMGDKVRETRLRWFGHVQRRESEYIGRRMLDMELPGRRQRGRPKRRVATADHLIHIFDFSKGFTLNAFPDATFPFYPGLGPALRVNPSVAGLILCPGIEPEPQQ
;
A
#
# COMPACT_ATOMS: atom_id res chain seq x y z
N MET A 1 -8.13 -22.55 20.70
CA MET A 1 -6.78 -21.95 20.50
C MET A 1 -6.83 -20.54 19.90
N LYS A 2 -7.37 -20.32 18.68
CA LYS A 2 -7.35 -18.98 18.03
C LYS A 2 -7.95 -17.82 18.82
N LEU A 3 -9.04 -18.05 19.58
CA LEU A 3 -9.61 -17.01 20.43
C LEU A 3 -8.63 -16.58 21.53
N TRP A 4 -7.97 -17.56 22.16
CA TRP A 4 -6.95 -17.33 23.18
C TRP A 4 -5.75 -16.55 22.63
N GLU A 5 -5.25 -16.94 21.45
CA GLU A 5 -4.17 -16.21 20.76
C GLU A 5 -4.53 -14.74 20.52
N ARG A 6 -5.78 -14.44 20.13
CA ARG A 6 -6.23 -13.05 19.93
C ARG A 6 -6.31 -12.27 21.24
N VAL A 7 -6.67 -12.92 22.35
CA VAL A 7 -6.66 -12.29 23.68
C VAL A 7 -5.23 -11.98 24.12
N VAL A 8 -4.29 -12.91 23.88
CA VAL A 8 -2.86 -12.69 24.17
C VAL A 8 -2.31 -11.56 23.29
N GLU A 9 -2.58 -11.58 21.98
CA GLU A 9 -2.17 -10.52 21.05
C GLU A 9 -2.67 -9.15 21.51
N ALA A 10 -3.96 -9.03 21.85
CA ALA A 10 -4.55 -7.78 22.30
C ALA A 10 -3.92 -7.25 23.60
N ARG A 11 -3.42 -8.14 24.47
CA ARG A 11 -2.68 -7.76 25.69
C ARG A 11 -1.25 -7.35 25.38
N LEU A 12 -0.56 -8.10 24.52
CA LEU A 12 0.82 -7.77 24.12
C LEU A 12 0.91 -6.43 23.39
N ARG A 13 -0.07 -6.11 22.52
CA ARG A 13 -0.14 -4.83 21.81
C ARG A 13 -0.30 -3.60 22.72
N LYS A 14 -0.68 -3.77 23.98
CA LYS A 14 -0.74 -2.67 24.97
C LYS A 14 0.59 -2.43 25.67
N VAL A 15 1.51 -3.39 25.59
CA VAL A 15 2.79 -3.37 26.31
C VAL A 15 3.93 -3.13 25.33
N VAL A 16 3.85 -3.72 24.14
CA VAL A 16 4.89 -3.64 23.12
C VAL A 16 4.55 -2.54 22.12
N GLU A 17 5.44 -1.57 22.03
CA GLU A 17 5.47 -0.58 20.98
C GLU A 17 6.36 -1.08 19.83
N ILE A 18 5.85 -1.00 18.61
CA ILE A 18 6.56 -1.39 17.39
C ILE A 18 6.93 -0.13 16.63
N CYS A 19 8.13 -0.11 16.04
CA CYS A 19 8.65 1.07 15.36
C CYS A 19 7.76 1.62 14.23
N GLU A 20 7.96 2.90 13.94
CA GLU A 20 7.14 3.60 12.96
C GLU A 20 7.32 3.10 11.52
N GLN A 21 8.50 2.54 11.22
CA GLN A 21 8.89 2.03 9.90
C GLN A 21 8.23 0.70 9.55
N GLN A 22 7.63 0.01 10.52
CA GLN A 22 6.89 -1.23 10.29
C GLN A 22 5.42 -0.91 9.98
N TYR A 23 5.03 -1.12 8.73
CA TYR A 23 3.67 -0.93 8.21
C TYR A 23 2.85 -2.23 8.26
N GLY A 24 3.52 -3.38 8.30
CA GLY A 24 2.90 -4.70 8.27
C GLY A 24 2.17 -5.03 9.56
N PHE A 25 0.88 -5.37 9.46
CA PHE A 25 0.04 -5.83 10.59
C PHE A 25 -0.05 -4.86 11.78
N MET A 26 0.25 -3.58 11.55
CA MET A 26 0.17 -2.52 12.55
C MET A 26 -1.17 -1.79 12.48
N PRO A 27 -1.78 -1.46 13.63
CA PRO A 27 -3.02 -0.72 13.63
C PRO A 27 -2.80 0.64 12.99
N ARG A 28 -3.80 1.10 12.23
CA ARG A 28 -3.80 2.44 11.60
C ARG A 28 -2.69 2.65 10.56
N LYS A 29 -1.99 1.60 10.12
CA LYS A 29 -1.08 1.59 8.97
C LYS A 29 -1.60 0.64 7.90
N SER A 30 -1.30 0.94 6.65
CA SER A 30 -1.80 0.21 5.48
C SER A 30 -0.70 -0.01 4.45
N THR A 31 -0.91 -0.94 3.53
CA THR A 31 -0.03 -1.10 2.36
C THR A 31 -0.01 0.16 1.51
N THR A 32 -1.14 0.89 1.43
CA THR A 32 -1.25 2.15 0.72
C THR A 32 -0.31 3.21 1.28
N ASP A 33 -0.05 3.24 2.59
CA ASP A 33 0.91 4.17 3.23
C ASP A 33 2.32 3.97 2.70
N ALA A 34 2.83 2.74 2.76
CA ALA A 34 4.17 2.41 2.32
C ALA A 34 4.34 2.59 0.80
N ILE A 35 3.33 2.17 0.02
CA ILE A 35 3.33 2.40 -1.45
C ILE A 35 3.33 3.90 -1.75
N PHE A 36 2.50 4.68 -1.07
CA PHE A 36 2.43 6.13 -1.25
C PHE A 36 3.76 6.79 -0.91
N ALA A 37 4.34 6.47 0.25
CA ALA A 37 5.60 7.03 0.71
C ALA A 37 6.74 6.78 -0.30
N LEU A 38 6.90 5.54 -0.72
CA LEU A 38 7.90 5.18 -1.73
C LEU A 38 7.65 5.90 -3.07
N ARG A 39 6.40 5.96 -3.55
CA ARG A 39 6.09 6.63 -4.81
C ARG A 39 6.35 8.13 -4.76
N ILE A 40 5.98 8.79 -3.67
CA ILE A 40 6.25 10.22 -3.49
C ILE A 40 7.75 10.46 -3.40
N LEU A 41 8.51 9.64 -2.66
CA LEU A 41 9.97 9.74 -2.60
C LEU A 41 10.57 9.65 -4.01
N MET A 42 10.22 8.60 -4.77
CA MET A 42 10.69 8.42 -6.14
C MET A 42 10.27 9.58 -7.06
N GLU A 43 9.04 10.10 -6.93
CA GLU A 43 8.56 11.25 -7.70
C GLU A 43 9.35 12.52 -7.39
N LYS A 44 9.66 12.78 -6.11
CA LYS A 44 10.41 13.96 -5.68
C LYS A 44 11.84 13.95 -6.19
N TYR A 45 12.55 12.84 -6.05
CA TYR A 45 13.92 12.71 -6.57
C TYR A 45 13.95 12.76 -8.09
N ARG A 46 12.96 12.14 -8.76
CA ARG A 46 12.79 12.24 -10.21
C ARG A 46 12.68 13.69 -10.66
N ASP A 47 11.77 14.44 -10.06
CA ASP A 47 11.52 15.84 -10.41
C ASP A 47 12.72 16.74 -10.07
N GLY A 48 13.46 16.43 -9.01
CA GLY A 48 14.67 17.13 -8.60
C GLY A 48 15.92 16.83 -9.42
N GLN A 49 15.84 15.90 -10.37
CA GLN A 49 16.98 15.42 -11.16
C GLN A 49 18.14 14.90 -10.30
N ARG A 50 17.82 14.30 -9.15
CA ARG A 50 18.79 13.65 -8.25
C ARG A 50 18.65 12.14 -8.31
N GLU A 51 19.78 11.46 -8.10
CA GLU A 51 19.81 10.01 -7.99
C GLU A 51 19.09 9.54 -6.71
N LEU A 52 18.38 8.43 -6.83
CA LEU A 52 17.78 7.73 -5.70
C LEU A 52 17.98 6.24 -5.93
N HIS A 53 18.60 5.59 -4.96
CA HIS A 53 18.92 4.18 -4.97
C HIS A 53 17.95 3.47 -4.02
N CYS A 54 17.22 2.47 -4.52
CA CYS A 54 16.30 1.67 -3.75
C CYS A 54 16.69 0.19 -3.85
N VAL A 55 16.84 -0.48 -2.72
CA VAL A 55 17.00 -1.94 -2.67
C VAL A 55 15.75 -2.53 -2.01
N PHE A 56 15.15 -3.49 -2.69
CA PHE A 56 14.00 -4.27 -2.22
C PHE A 56 14.52 -5.61 -1.71
N VAL A 57 14.51 -5.80 -0.40
CA VAL A 57 15.04 -7.00 0.26
C VAL A 57 13.87 -7.93 0.61
N ASP A 58 14.00 -9.19 0.23
CA ASP A 58 13.08 -10.30 0.57
C ASP A 58 13.81 -11.28 1.49
N LEU A 59 13.11 -11.86 2.46
CA LEU A 59 13.67 -12.85 3.37
C LEU A 59 13.25 -14.27 2.95
N GLU A 60 14.19 -15.21 3.00
CA GLU A 60 13.86 -16.61 2.68
C GLU A 60 12.98 -17.23 3.76
N LYS A 61 11.72 -17.59 3.43
CA LYS A 61 10.81 -18.27 4.37
C LYS A 61 10.75 -17.60 5.74
N ALA A 62 10.59 -16.27 5.76
CA ALA A 62 10.78 -15.44 6.95
C ALA A 62 10.11 -15.99 8.22
N TYR A 63 8.83 -16.35 8.14
CA TYR A 63 8.08 -16.90 9.26
C TYR A 63 8.57 -18.28 9.70
N ASP A 64 8.96 -19.14 8.77
CA ASP A 64 9.37 -20.51 9.07
C ASP A 64 10.82 -20.59 9.56
N ARG A 65 11.60 -19.50 9.43
CA ARG A 65 13.01 -19.44 9.85
C ARG A 65 13.25 -18.84 11.22
N VAL A 66 12.27 -18.17 11.81
CA VAL A 66 12.45 -17.49 13.11
C VAL A 66 12.93 -18.50 14.17
N PRO A 67 14.15 -18.35 14.73
CA PRO A 67 14.60 -19.20 15.83
C PRO A 67 13.75 -18.95 17.08
N ARG A 68 13.34 -20.01 17.78
CA ARG A 68 12.47 -19.87 18.97
C ARG A 68 13.15 -19.12 20.11
N GLU A 69 14.41 -19.42 20.36
CA GLU A 69 15.20 -18.70 21.38
C GLU A 69 15.31 -17.21 21.07
N GLU A 70 15.47 -16.89 19.78
CA GLU A 70 15.48 -15.51 19.31
C GLU A 70 14.12 -14.82 19.54
N LEU A 71 13.01 -15.52 19.27
CA LEU A 71 11.68 -15.01 19.57
C LEU A 71 11.50 -14.70 21.06
N TRP A 72 11.88 -15.63 21.96
CA TRP A 72 11.76 -15.42 23.40
C TRP A 72 12.62 -14.25 23.87
N TYR A 73 13.85 -14.15 23.36
CA TYR A 73 14.74 -13.03 23.61
C TYR A 73 14.12 -11.71 23.17
N CYS A 74 13.61 -11.63 21.92
CA CYS A 74 12.95 -10.43 21.40
C CYS A 74 11.75 -10.03 22.26
N MET A 75 10.89 -10.98 22.65
CA MET A 75 9.74 -10.68 23.52
C MET A 75 10.18 -10.05 24.84
N ARG A 76 11.18 -10.62 25.51
CA ARG A 76 11.71 -10.09 26.77
C ARG A 76 12.32 -8.69 26.58
N LYS A 77 13.11 -8.51 25.54
CA LYS A 77 13.76 -7.23 25.22
C LYS A 77 12.73 -6.13 24.91
N SER A 78 11.60 -6.49 24.29
CA SER A 78 10.46 -5.58 24.06
C SER A 78 9.57 -5.35 25.29
N GLY A 79 10.02 -5.70 26.50
CA GLY A 79 9.31 -5.43 27.75
C GLY A 79 8.13 -6.37 28.05
N VAL A 80 8.01 -7.50 27.34
CA VAL A 80 6.96 -8.48 27.61
C VAL A 80 7.25 -9.20 28.93
N ALA A 81 6.30 -9.13 29.85
CA ALA A 81 6.40 -9.85 31.13
C ALA A 81 6.55 -11.37 30.92
N GLU A 82 7.40 -12.01 31.73
CA GLU A 82 7.77 -13.43 31.59
C GLU A 82 6.57 -14.38 31.55
N LYS A 83 5.47 -14.05 32.25
CA LYS A 83 4.23 -14.84 32.20
C LYS A 83 3.67 -14.99 30.78
N TYR A 84 3.77 -13.96 29.94
CA TYR A 84 3.31 -14.03 28.56
C TYR A 84 4.33 -14.72 27.64
N VAL A 85 5.62 -14.60 27.95
CA VAL A 85 6.67 -15.36 27.26
C VAL A 85 6.46 -16.86 27.48
N ARG A 86 6.21 -17.28 28.73
CA ARG A 86 5.89 -18.69 29.05
C ARG A 86 4.63 -19.19 28.35
N VAL A 87 3.58 -18.37 28.26
CA VAL A 87 2.37 -18.73 27.51
C VAL A 87 2.68 -18.91 26.02
N ALA A 88 3.54 -18.06 25.44
CA ALA A 88 3.96 -18.24 24.06
C ALA A 88 4.87 -19.46 23.88
N GLN A 89 5.75 -19.76 24.83
CA GLN A 89 6.57 -20.97 24.83
C GLN A 89 5.72 -22.24 24.88
N ASP A 90 4.74 -22.30 25.79
CA ASP A 90 3.81 -23.42 25.93
C ASP A 90 3.00 -23.65 24.64
N MET A 91 2.60 -22.57 23.95
CA MET A 91 1.96 -22.70 22.64
C MET A 91 2.85 -23.36 21.59
N TYR A 92 4.18 -23.28 21.70
CA TYR A 92 5.16 -23.77 20.74
C TYR A 92 5.83 -25.09 21.17
N GLU A 93 5.60 -25.54 22.40
CA GLU A 93 6.20 -26.76 22.93
C GLU A 93 5.59 -28.00 22.24
N ARG A 94 6.44 -28.97 21.87
CA ARG A 94 6.04 -30.24 21.22
C ARG A 94 5.17 -30.07 19.96
N SER A 95 5.30 -28.96 19.24
CA SER A 95 4.58 -28.74 17.99
C SER A 95 4.95 -29.78 16.94
N ARG A 96 3.95 -30.54 16.49
CA ARG A 96 4.09 -31.54 15.41
C ARG A 96 3.29 -31.10 14.20
N THR A 97 3.81 -31.38 13.01
CA THR A 97 3.11 -31.14 11.74
C THR A 97 3.09 -32.40 10.90
N VAL A 98 1.96 -32.61 10.22
CA VAL A 98 1.76 -33.68 9.25
C VAL A 98 1.40 -33.04 7.92
N VAL A 99 2.04 -33.48 6.84
CA VAL A 99 1.75 -33.01 5.49
C VAL A 99 0.78 -33.99 4.83
N ARG A 100 -0.35 -33.49 4.33
CA ARG A 100 -1.29 -34.29 3.54
C ARG A 100 -0.91 -34.21 2.06
N CYS A 101 -0.47 -35.33 1.50
CA CYS A 101 -0.13 -35.51 0.10
C CYS A 101 -1.20 -36.34 -0.62
N ALA A 102 -1.12 -36.43 -1.95
CA ALA A 102 -2.07 -37.22 -2.76
C ALA A 102 -2.05 -38.73 -2.43
N VAL A 103 -0.93 -39.23 -1.90
CA VAL A 103 -0.71 -40.63 -1.48
C VAL A 103 -1.04 -40.90 -0.01
N GLY A 104 -1.44 -39.89 0.77
CA GLY A 104 -1.75 -40.04 2.20
C GLY A 104 -1.14 -38.95 3.07
N GLN A 105 -1.13 -39.17 4.38
CA GLN A 105 -0.49 -38.28 5.36
C GLN A 105 0.96 -38.72 5.58
N THR A 106 1.88 -37.77 5.74
CA THR A 106 3.26 -38.06 6.15
C THR A 106 3.33 -38.49 7.61
N GLU A 107 4.50 -38.98 8.03
CA GLU A 107 4.81 -39.11 9.44
C GLU A 107 4.81 -37.75 10.16
N GLU A 108 4.63 -37.78 11.48
CA GLU A 108 4.65 -36.58 12.32
C GLU A 108 6.07 -35.99 12.37
N LEU A 109 6.21 -34.75 11.91
CA LEU A 109 7.47 -34.01 11.96
C LEU A 109 7.43 -33.04 13.14
N ASN A 110 8.46 -33.09 13.98
CA ASN A 110 8.65 -32.08 15.01
C ASN A 110 9.06 -30.76 14.36
N VAL A 111 8.34 -29.69 14.71
CA VAL A 111 8.66 -28.34 14.28
C VAL A 111 9.46 -27.70 15.40
N GLU A 112 10.72 -27.37 15.14
CA GLU A 112 11.63 -26.76 16.14
C GLU A 112 11.93 -25.28 15.85
N VAL A 113 11.66 -24.83 14.63
CA VAL A 113 11.95 -23.47 14.16
C VAL A 113 10.70 -22.89 13.51
N GLY A 114 10.58 -21.56 13.55
CA GLY A 114 9.54 -20.82 12.88
C GLY A 114 8.29 -20.60 13.72
N LEU A 115 7.40 -19.77 13.17
CA LEU A 115 6.16 -19.38 13.79
C LEU A 115 4.98 -20.24 13.35
N HIS A 116 4.05 -20.52 14.27
CA HIS A 116 2.93 -21.42 14.04
C HIS A 116 2.06 -21.04 12.84
N GLN A 117 1.97 -21.93 11.86
CA GLN A 117 1.12 -21.71 10.69
C GLN A 117 -0.36 -21.69 11.08
N GLY A 118 -1.07 -20.66 10.63
CA GLY A 118 -2.49 -20.47 10.95
C GLY A 118 -2.79 -19.91 12.34
N SER A 119 -1.76 -19.59 13.13
CA SER A 119 -1.89 -18.84 14.40
C SER A 119 -2.32 -17.40 14.14
N ALA A 120 -3.23 -16.89 14.95
CA ALA A 120 -3.63 -15.48 14.92
C ALA A 120 -2.51 -14.56 15.47
N LEU A 121 -1.70 -15.07 16.39
CA LEU A 121 -0.66 -14.31 17.09
C LEU A 121 0.66 -14.18 16.29
N ARG A 122 0.87 -15.09 15.33
CA ARG A 122 2.10 -15.17 14.50
C ARG A 122 2.54 -13.84 13.91
N SER A 123 1.64 -13.08 13.29
CA SER A 123 2.00 -11.83 12.62
C SER A 123 2.52 -10.78 13.59
N PHE A 124 1.99 -10.74 14.82
CA PHE A 124 2.45 -9.81 15.82
C PHE A 124 3.78 -10.25 16.44
N LEU A 125 3.95 -11.55 16.72
CA LEU A 125 5.25 -12.09 17.16
C LEU A 125 6.36 -11.83 16.13
N PHE A 126 6.05 -11.99 14.85
CA PHE A 126 6.99 -11.65 13.77
C PHE A 126 7.33 -10.16 13.77
N ALA A 127 6.35 -9.27 14.00
CA ALA A 127 6.60 -7.84 14.11
C ALA A 127 7.53 -7.50 15.28
N ILE A 128 7.36 -8.14 16.44
CA ILE A 128 8.26 -7.99 17.61
C ILE A 128 9.70 -8.39 17.23
N VAL A 129 9.85 -9.55 16.59
CA VAL A 129 11.18 -10.04 16.16
C VAL A 129 11.81 -9.07 15.16
N MET A 130 11.08 -8.66 14.11
CA MET A 130 11.59 -7.73 13.11
C MET A 130 11.91 -6.35 13.69
N ASP A 131 11.11 -5.86 14.65
CA ASP A 131 11.38 -4.61 15.36
C ASP A 131 12.74 -4.67 16.07
N GLN A 132 12.98 -5.74 16.84
CA GLN A 132 14.22 -5.93 17.59
C GLN A 132 15.43 -6.26 16.70
N LEU A 133 15.23 -6.93 15.56
CA LEU A 133 16.27 -7.18 14.58
C LEU A 133 16.69 -5.90 13.85
N SER A 134 15.72 -5.04 13.54
CA SER A 134 15.97 -3.84 12.74
C SER A 134 16.48 -2.65 13.55
N GLU A 135 16.42 -2.70 14.88
CA GLU A 135 16.71 -1.57 15.78
C GLU A 135 18.02 -0.82 15.45
N GLU A 136 19.10 -1.55 15.15
CA GLU A 136 20.45 -0.98 14.91
C GLU A 136 20.65 -0.45 13.48
N VAL A 137 19.82 -0.87 12.52
CA VAL A 137 20.03 -0.62 11.08
C VAL A 137 18.92 0.17 10.41
N ARG A 138 17.74 0.27 11.05
CA ARG A 138 16.61 1.02 10.52
C ARG A 138 16.88 2.51 10.57
N GLN A 139 16.56 3.17 9.47
CA GLN A 139 16.53 4.63 9.39
C GLN A 139 15.09 5.14 9.45
N GLU A 140 14.91 6.44 9.64
CA GLU A 140 13.58 7.03 9.61
C GLU A 140 12.90 6.79 8.25
N SER A 141 11.59 6.53 8.24
CA SER A 141 10.86 6.55 6.97
C SER A 141 10.95 7.95 6.35
N PRO A 142 11.16 8.08 5.03
CA PRO A 142 11.00 7.03 4.01
C PRO A 142 12.29 6.26 3.63
N TRP A 143 13.41 6.44 4.34
CA TRP A 143 14.70 5.79 4.01
C TRP A 143 14.71 4.30 4.30
N THR A 144 13.97 3.88 5.33
CA THR A 144 13.65 2.47 5.58
C THR A 144 12.14 2.33 5.70
N MET A 145 11.57 1.38 4.97
CA MET A 145 10.16 0.99 5.05
C MET A 145 10.06 -0.53 5.11
N MET A 146 9.41 -1.06 6.13
CA MET A 146 9.20 -2.49 6.32
C MET A 146 7.71 -2.81 6.26
N PHE A 147 7.35 -3.89 5.59
CA PHE A 147 6.02 -4.45 5.67
C PHE A 147 6.15 -5.96 5.88
N ALA A 148 6.06 -6.36 7.15
CA ALA A 148 6.43 -7.70 7.58
C ALA A 148 7.86 -8.03 7.11
N ASP A 149 8.02 -8.96 6.16
CA ASP A 149 9.27 -9.45 5.60
C ASP A 149 9.77 -8.66 4.38
N ASP A 150 8.90 -7.84 3.76
CA ASP A 150 9.30 -6.95 2.67
C ASP A 150 10.00 -5.71 3.24
N ILE A 151 11.29 -5.52 2.92
CA ILE A 151 12.08 -4.36 3.38
C ILE A 151 12.49 -3.52 2.17
N VAL A 152 12.32 -2.21 2.27
CA VAL A 152 12.82 -1.25 1.28
C VAL A 152 13.83 -0.33 1.94
N ILE A 153 15.03 -0.29 1.36
CA ILE A 153 16.13 0.56 1.79
C ILE A 153 16.37 1.59 0.68
N CYS A 154 16.29 2.87 1.02
CA CYS A 154 16.51 3.97 0.10
C CYS A 154 17.73 4.79 0.53
N SER A 155 18.46 5.32 -0.45
CA SER A 155 19.61 6.21 -0.22
C SER A 155 19.83 7.14 -1.42
N GLU A 156 20.48 8.28 -1.16
CA GLU A 156 20.91 9.22 -2.22
C GLU A 156 22.19 8.79 -2.94
N SER A 157 22.98 7.87 -2.35
CA SER A 157 24.22 7.34 -2.92
C SER A 157 24.16 5.82 -3.02
N ARG A 158 24.75 5.29 -4.09
CA ARG A 158 24.93 3.85 -4.35
C ARG A 158 25.77 3.19 -3.25
N GLU A 159 26.88 3.82 -2.87
CA GLU A 159 27.80 3.31 -1.85
C GLU A 159 27.07 3.18 -0.51
N GLN A 160 26.27 4.19 -0.16
CA GLN A 160 25.52 4.18 1.08
C GLN A 160 24.38 3.14 1.07
N VAL A 161 23.72 2.89 -0.07
CA VAL A 161 22.69 1.82 -0.13
C VAL A 161 23.32 0.44 -0.04
N GLU A 162 24.50 0.25 -0.64
CA GLU A 162 25.27 -0.99 -0.57
C GLU A 162 25.74 -1.28 0.87
N GLU A 163 26.29 -0.28 1.55
CA GLU A 163 26.67 -0.39 2.96
C GLU A 163 25.46 -0.73 3.84
N ASN A 164 24.34 -0.03 3.64
CA ASN A 164 23.12 -0.28 4.40
C ASN A 164 22.60 -1.71 4.15
N LEU A 165 22.59 -2.16 2.90
CA LEU A 165 22.18 -3.53 2.54
C LEU A 165 23.05 -4.58 3.25
N GLU A 166 24.36 -4.39 3.27
CA GLU A 166 25.32 -5.29 3.91
C GLU A 166 25.15 -5.33 5.45
N ARG A 167 24.90 -4.17 6.06
CA ARG A 167 24.55 -4.04 7.50
C ARG A 167 23.25 -4.77 7.82
N TRP A 168 22.20 -4.57 7.00
CA TRP A 168 20.92 -5.27 7.13
C TRP A 168 21.09 -6.78 7.05
N ARG A 169 21.82 -7.26 6.04
CA ARG A 169 22.10 -8.69 5.90
C ARG A 169 22.85 -9.22 7.12
N PHE A 170 23.89 -8.54 7.59
CA PHE A 170 24.66 -8.99 8.77
C PHE A 170 23.77 -9.13 10.02
N VAL A 171 22.96 -8.12 10.33
CA VAL A 171 22.12 -8.11 11.53
C VAL A 171 21.01 -9.16 11.48
N LEU A 172 20.43 -9.39 10.30
CA LEU A 172 19.42 -10.43 10.10
C LEU A 172 20.03 -11.83 10.18
N GLU A 173 21.11 -12.09 9.42
CA GLU A 173 21.69 -13.42 9.29
C GLU A 173 22.33 -13.91 10.59
N ARG A 174 22.97 -13.01 11.36
CA ARG A 174 23.56 -13.36 12.66
C ARG A 174 22.52 -13.82 13.70
N ARG A 175 21.24 -13.47 13.50
CA ARG A 175 20.11 -13.85 14.37
C ARG A 175 19.16 -14.85 13.68
N GLY A 176 19.67 -15.57 12.67
CA GLY A 176 18.98 -16.70 12.04
C GLY A 176 18.01 -16.35 10.91
N MET A 177 17.91 -15.08 10.52
CA MET A 177 17.05 -14.62 9.43
C MET A 177 17.86 -14.46 8.14
N LYS A 178 17.50 -15.18 7.08
CA LYS A 178 18.30 -15.21 5.84
C LYS A 178 17.72 -14.31 4.75
N VAL A 179 18.58 -13.47 4.15
CA VAL A 179 18.22 -12.63 3.00
C VAL A 179 18.17 -13.46 1.72
N SER A 180 17.10 -13.30 0.93
CA SER A 180 16.94 -13.97 -0.36
C SER A 180 17.69 -13.20 -1.45
N ARG A 181 18.88 -13.68 -1.82
CA ARG A 181 19.70 -13.04 -2.86
C ARG A 181 19.02 -13.00 -4.22
N SER A 182 18.31 -14.07 -4.60
CA SER A 182 17.66 -14.19 -5.92
C SER A 182 16.42 -13.31 -6.09
N LYS A 183 15.79 -12.91 -4.98
CA LYS A 183 14.60 -12.05 -4.98
C LYS A 183 14.91 -10.61 -4.55
N THR A 184 16.08 -10.36 -3.98
CA THR A 184 16.52 -9.00 -3.66
C THR A 184 16.83 -8.28 -4.95
N GLU A 185 16.19 -7.13 -5.17
CA GLU A 185 16.30 -6.38 -6.43
C GLU A 185 16.70 -4.92 -6.15
N TYR A 186 17.50 -4.36 -7.05
CA TYR A 186 18.01 -2.99 -6.97
C TYR A 186 17.41 -2.11 -8.07
N MET A 187 17.00 -0.90 -7.72
CA MET A 187 16.43 0.08 -8.63
C MET A 187 17.08 1.45 -8.41
N CYS A 188 17.40 2.15 -9.51
CA CYS A 188 17.98 3.49 -9.48
C CYS A 188 17.11 4.48 -10.27
N MET A 189 16.88 5.66 -9.72
CA MET A 189 16.25 6.81 -10.39
C MET A 189 17.31 7.78 -10.89
N ASN A 190 17.09 8.41 -12.05
CA ASN A 190 17.92 9.50 -12.58
C ASN A 190 19.43 9.21 -12.60
N GLU A 191 19.77 7.99 -12.95
CA GLU A 191 21.17 7.55 -13.06
C GLU A 191 22.01 8.52 -13.90
N ARG A 192 23.17 8.88 -13.35
CA ARG A 192 24.25 9.56 -14.08
C ARG A 192 25.14 8.50 -14.72
N GLU A 193 25.71 8.80 -15.89
CA GLU A 193 26.58 7.86 -16.61
C GLU A 193 27.68 7.31 -15.68
N GLY A 194 27.78 5.97 -15.58
CA GLY A 194 28.76 5.28 -14.74
C GLY A 194 28.26 4.79 -13.37
N SER A 195 26.97 4.97 -13.03
CA SER A 195 26.42 4.45 -11.77
C SER A 195 26.42 2.91 -11.76
N GLY A 196 27.33 2.32 -10.98
CA GLY A 196 27.57 0.88 -10.93
C GLY A 196 26.39 0.07 -10.40
N THR A 197 26.57 -1.25 -10.34
CA THR A 197 25.67 -2.16 -9.62
C THR A 197 25.88 -2.05 -8.11
N VAL A 198 24.85 -2.44 -7.35
CA VAL A 198 24.95 -2.66 -5.89
C VAL A 198 25.34 -4.11 -5.68
N ARG A 199 26.27 -4.36 -4.76
CA ARG A 199 26.71 -5.71 -4.42
C ARG A 199 26.18 -6.16 -3.05
N LEU A 200 25.89 -7.45 -2.93
CA LEU A 200 25.59 -8.11 -1.67
C LEU A 200 26.56 -9.28 -1.53
N GLN A 201 27.43 -9.28 -0.51
CA GLN A 201 28.49 -10.29 -0.36
C GLN A 201 29.42 -10.39 -1.60
N GLY A 202 29.63 -9.28 -2.31
CA GLY A 202 30.44 -9.25 -3.53
C GLY A 202 29.71 -9.71 -4.80
N GLU A 203 28.51 -10.30 -4.70
CA GLU A 203 27.67 -10.65 -5.85
C GLU A 203 26.80 -9.47 -6.27
N GLU A 204 26.61 -9.25 -7.57
CA GLU A 204 25.78 -8.15 -8.07
C GLU A 204 24.29 -8.42 -7.80
N VAL A 205 23.62 -7.45 -7.19
CA VAL A 205 22.17 -7.48 -6.99
C VAL A 205 21.48 -7.22 -8.32
N LYS A 206 20.48 -8.03 -8.65
CA LYS A 206 19.70 -7.91 -9.88
C LYS A 206 19.10 -6.51 -10.00
N ARG A 207 19.52 -5.78 -11.04
CA ARG A 207 19.00 -4.46 -11.35
C ARG A 207 17.68 -4.53 -12.10
N VAL A 208 16.70 -3.73 -11.69
CA VAL A 208 15.37 -3.69 -12.30
C VAL A 208 14.88 -2.26 -12.54
N GLN A 209 14.08 -2.11 -13.60
CA GLN A 209 13.37 -0.86 -13.92
C GLN A 209 11.94 -0.85 -13.36
N GLU A 210 11.41 -2.02 -12.99
CA GLU A 210 10.10 -2.19 -12.39
C GLU A 210 10.15 -3.23 -11.27
N PHE A 211 9.47 -2.97 -10.16
CA PHE A 211 9.38 -3.86 -9.02
C PHE A 211 7.92 -3.94 -8.52
N LYS A 212 7.48 -5.12 -8.07
CA LYS A 212 6.14 -5.31 -7.51
C LYS A 212 6.21 -5.19 -5.99
N TYR A 213 5.91 -4.00 -5.47
CA TYR A 213 5.90 -3.72 -4.03
C TYR A 213 4.47 -3.74 -3.47
N LEU A 214 4.20 -4.61 -2.49
CA LEU A 214 2.89 -4.72 -1.80
C LEU A 214 1.68 -4.83 -2.75
N GLY A 215 1.90 -5.53 -3.86
CA GLY A 215 0.90 -5.73 -4.89
C GLY A 215 0.76 -4.60 -5.91
N SER A 216 1.52 -3.51 -5.80
CA SER A 216 1.57 -2.38 -6.75
C SER A 216 2.92 -2.29 -7.47
N THR A 217 2.94 -1.93 -8.75
CA THR A 217 4.18 -1.83 -9.52
C THR A 217 4.79 -0.44 -9.35
N VAL A 218 5.96 -0.37 -8.74
CA VAL A 218 6.81 0.84 -8.72
C VAL A 218 7.80 0.77 -9.88
N GLN A 219 8.07 1.92 -10.49
CA GLN A 219 8.87 2.00 -11.71
C GLN A 219 9.78 3.22 -11.68
N SER A 220 10.96 3.08 -12.26
CA SER A 220 11.89 4.18 -12.49
C SER A 220 11.30 5.26 -13.39
N ASN A 221 10.55 4.83 -14.40
CA ASN A 221 9.82 5.71 -15.29
C ASN A 221 8.38 5.98 -14.82
N PRO A 222 7.83 7.17 -15.09
CA PRO A 222 6.50 7.59 -14.62
C PRO A 222 5.34 7.00 -15.45
N GLU A 223 5.52 5.85 -16.08
CA GLU A 223 4.50 5.23 -16.93
C GLU A 223 3.50 4.41 -16.13
N CYS A 224 2.31 4.95 -15.90
CA CYS A 224 1.25 4.22 -15.19
C CYS A 224 0.52 3.15 -16.02
N GLY A 225 0.82 3.01 -17.33
CA GLY A 225 0.09 2.11 -18.22
C GLY A 225 0.20 0.63 -17.84
N LYS A 226 1.38 0.18 -17.43
CA LYS A 226 1.61 -1.21 -17.00
C LYS A 226 0.84 -1.55 -15.72
N GLU A 227 0.80 -0.63 -14.75
CA GLU A 227 0.03 -0.82 -13.51
C GLU A 227 -1.46 -0.96 -13.80
N VAL A 228 -2.01 -0.11 -14.67
CA VAL A 228 -3.42 -0.15 -15.08
C VAL A 228 -3.77 -1.48 -15.76
N LYS A 229 -2.91 -1.99 -16.66
CA LYS A 229 -3.09 -3.31 -17.27
C LYS A 229 -3.11 -4.43 -16.22
N LYS A 230 -2.21 -4.41 -15.24
CA LYS A 230 -2.19 -5.39 -14.14
C LYS A 230 -3.47 -5.30 -13.29
N ARG A 231 -4.00 -4.10 -13.03
CA ARG A 231 -5.27 -3.90 -12.32
C ARG A 231 -6.47 -4.41 -13.10
N VAL A 232 -6.51 -4.17 -14.41
CA VAL A 232 -7.52 -4.75 -15.30
C VAL A 232 -7.48 -6.27 -15.25
N GLN A 233 -6.28 -6.88 -15.30
CA GLN A 233 -6.12 -8.32 -15.17
C GLN A 233 -6.58 -8.85 -13.80
N ALA A 234 -6.26 -8.15 -12.72
CA ALA A 234 -6.74 -8.49 -11.38
C ALA A 234 -8.27 -8.44 -11.30
N GLY A 235 -8.88 -7.42 -11.90
CA GLY A 235 -10.32 -7.30 -12.08
C GLY A 235 -10.91 -8.51 -12.82
N TRP A 236 -10.33 -8.89 -13.96
CA TRP A 236 -10.77 -10.07 -14.71
C TRP A 236 -10.62 -11.37 -13.93
N ASN A 237 -9.53 -11.54 -13.17
CA ASN A 237 -9.34 -12.70 -12.31
C ASN A 237 -10.42 -12.77 -11.21
N GLY A 238 -10.73 -11.63 -10.58
CA GLY A 238 -11.84 -11.51 -9.64
C GLY A 238 -13.19 -11.85 -10.29
N TRP A 239 -13.45 -11.29 -11.48
CA TRP A 239 -14.67 -11.52 -12.24
C TRP A 239 -14.84 -13.00 -12.60
N ARG A 240 -13.78 -13.68 -13.05
CA ARG A 240 -13.82 -15.13 -13.36
C ARG A 240 -14.19 -15.98 -12.15
N LYS A 241 -13.68 -15.65 -10.96
CA LYS A 241 -14.03 -16.37 -9.72
C LYS A 241 -15.51 -16.31 -9.36
N VAL A 242 -16.18 -15.22 -9.73
CA VAL A 242 -17.62 -15.02 -9.48
C VAL A 242 -18.48 -15.16 -10.74
N SER A 243 -17.90 -15.70 -11.82
CA SER A 243 -18.57 -15.84 -13.12
C SER A 243 -19.82 -16.72 -13.03
N GLY A 244 -19.85 -17.72 -12.16
CA GLY A 244 -21.05 -18.53 -11.92
C GLY A 244 -22.26 -17.68 -11.51
N VAL A 245 -22.05 -16.61 -10.73
CA VAL A 245 -23.11 -15.67 -10.33
C VAL A 245 -23.33 -14.60 -11.41
N LEU A 246 -22.25 -14.08 -12.00
CA LEU A 246 -22.34 -13.00 -12.97
C LEU A 246 -22.94 -13.44 -14.31
N CYS A 247 -22.75 -14.69 -14.72
CA CYS A 247 -23.25 -15.24 -15.98
C CYS A 247 -24.61 -15.95 -15.84
N ASP A 248 -25.10 -16.19 -14.62
CA ASP A 248 -26.41 -16.83 -14.42
C ASP A 248 -27.55 -15.90 -14.87
N ARG A 249 -28.40 -16.39 -15.78
CA ARG A 249 -29.56 -15.65 -16.29
C ARG A 249 -30.66 -15.46 -15.25
N LYS A 250 -30.75 -16.32 -14.22
CA LYS A 250 -31.73 -16.24 -13.13
C LYS A 250 -31.44 -15.10 -12.16
N ILE A 251 -30.21 -14.59 -12.16
CA ILE A 251 -29.78 -13.56 -11.21
C ILE A 251 -30.02 -12.17 -11.82
N SER A 252 -30.69 -11.32 -11.04
CA SER A 252 -31.03 -9.97 -11.48
C SER A 252 -29.79 -9.10 -11.72
N ALA A 253 -29.90 -8.17 -12.66
CA ALA A 253 -28.83 -7.23 -13.00
C ALA A 253 -28.32 -6.43 -11.80
N ARG A 254 -29.22 -6.08 -10.87
CA ARG A 254 -28.89 -5.37 -9.62
C ARG A 254 -27.95 -6.19 -8.73
N ILE A 255 -28.20 -7.50 -8.57
CA ILE A 255 -27.34 -8.38 -7.77
C ILE A 255 -25.98 -8.55 -8.47
N LYS A 256 -25.95 -8.73 -9.79
CA LYS A 256 -24.71 -8.81 -10.57
C LYS A 256 -23.87 -7.54 -10.41
N GLY A 257 -24.50 -6.38 -10.48
CA GLY A 257 -23.87 -5.11 -10.20
C GLY A 257 -23.32 -5.00 -8.77
N LYS A 258 -24.07 -5.48 -7.76
CA LYS A 258 -23.58 -5.53 -6.37
C LYS A 258 -22.32 -6.40 -6.26
N VAL A 259 -22.33 -7.60 -6.85
CA VAL A 259 -21.16 -8.51 -6.86
C VAL A 259 -19.97 -7.87 -7.57
N TYR A 260 -20.19 -7.19 -8.69
CA TYR A 260 -19.14 -6.42 -9.37
C TYR A 260 -18.53 -5.36 -8.44
N ARG A 261 -19.37 -4.55 -7.77
CA ARG A 261 -18.92 -3.50 -6.85
C ARG A 261 -18.16 -4.03 -5.64
N THR A 262 -18.45 -5.24 -5.17
CA THR A 262 -17.85 -5.81 -3.96
C THR A 262 -16.60 -6.65 -4.22
N VAL A 263 -16.49 -7.31 -5.38
CA VAL A 263 -15.38 -8.24 -5.68
C VAL A 263 -14.46 -7.69 -6.77
N VAL A 264 -15.04 -7.24 -7.88
CA VAL A 264 -14.28 -6.92 -9.10
C VAL A 264 -13.71 -5.51 -9.04
N ARG A 265 -14.54 -4.53 -8.70
CA ARG A 265 -14.13 -3.13 -8.64
C ARG A 265 -13.01 -2.88 -7.62
N PRO A 266 -13.05 -3.40 -6.38
CA PRO A 266 -11.96 -3.19 -5.43
C PRO A 266 -10.62 -3.75 -5.94
N ALA A 267 -10.64 -4.90 -6.63
CA ALA A 267 -9.43 -5.47 -7.24
C ALA A 267 -8.85 -4.58 -8.36
N MET A 268 -9.71 -3.90 -9.11
CA MET A 268 -9.29 -2.91 -10.12
C MET A 268 -8.78 -1.61 -9.49
N LEU A 269 -9.38 -1.17 -8.37
CA LEU A 269 -9.06 0.11 -7.74
C LEU A 269 -7.83 0.06 -6.83
N TYR A 270 -7.47 -1.10 -6.28
CA TYR A 270 -6.37 -1.22 -5.32
C TYR A 270 -5.09 -0.52 -5.81
N GLY A 271 -4.57 0.41 -5.01
CA GLY A 271 -3.32 1.12 -5.27
C GLY A 271 -3.41 2.24 -6.31
N LEU A 272 -4.54 2.39 -7.03
CA LEU A 272 -4.71 3.49 -8.01
C LEU A 272 -4.85 4.87 -7.35
N GLU A 273 -5.21 4.92 -6.06
CA GLU A 273 -5.18 6.13 -5.24
C GLU A 273 -3.77 6.75 -5.18
N THR A 274 -2.72 5.94 -5.32
CA THR A 274 -1.31 6.35 -5.29
C THR A 274 -0.70 6.56 -6.69
N VAL A 275 -1.49 6.50 -7.77
CA VAL A 275 -0.97 6.51 -9.16
C VAL A 275 -1.53 7.69 -9.97
N SER A 276 -0.66 8.41 -10.66
CA SER A 276 -1.05 9.49 -11.58
C SER A 276 -1.67 8.96 -12.88
N LEU A 277 -2.99 8.73 -12.92
CA LEU A 277 -3.68 8.33 -14.15
C LEU A 277 -3.73 9.47 -15.18
N ARG A 278 -3.63 9.14 -16.46
CA ARG A 278 -3.97 10.02 -17.58
C ARG A 278 -5.34 9.61 -18.13
N LYS A 279 -5.98 10.52 -18.89
CA LYS A 279 -7.30 10.26 -19.51
C LYS A 279 -7.35 8.95 -20.29
N ARG A 280 -6.28 8.61 -21.03
CA ARG A 280 -6.17 7.34 -21.76
C ARG A 280 -6.30 6.12 -20.82
N GLN A 281 -5.61 6.12 -19.68
CA GLN A 281 -5.69 5.00 -18.74
C GLN A 281 -7.05 4.93 -18.03
N GLU A 282 -7.66 6.08 -17.73
CA GLU A 282 -9.04 6.11 -17.21
C GLU A 282 -10.00 5.46 -18.22
N SER A 283 -9.89 5.80 -19.50
CA SER A 283 -10.67 5.15 -20.56
C SER A 283 -10.39 3.65 -20.67
N GLU A 284 -9.14 3.20 -20.51
CA GLU A 284 -8.80 1.77 -20.51
C GLU A 284 -9.51 1.01 -19.36
N LEU A 285 -9.57 1.60 -18.17
CA LEU A 285 -10.31 1.03 -17.02
C LEU A 285 -11.81 0.99 -17.28
N GLU A 286 -12.38 2.06 -17.86
CA GLU A 286 -13.81 2.12 -18.20
C GLU A 286 -14.20 1.10 -19.27
N VAL A 287 -13.35 0.90 -20.28
CA VAL A 287 -13.55 -0.12 -21.32
C VAL A 287 -13.56 -1.51 -20.70
N ALA A 288 -12.65 -1.79 -19.76
CA ALA A 288 -12.62 -3.07 -19.05
C ALA A 288 -13.88 -3.28 -18.19
N GLU A 289 -14.29 -2.28 -17.41
CA GLU A 289 -15.54 -2.30 -16.62
C GLU A 289 -16.75 -2.60 -17.52
N LEU A 290 -16.90 -1.85 -18.61
CA LEU A 290 -18.03 -2.01 -19.52
C LEU A 290 -18.06 -3.38 -20.20
N LYS A 291 -16.89 -3.95 -20.54
CA LYS A 291 -16.80 -5.33 -21.06
C LYS A 291 -17.31 -6.35 -20.04
N MET A 292 -16.86 -6.24 -18.79
CA MET A 292 -17.27 -7.14 -17.70
C MET A 292 -18.78 -7.05 -17.41
N LEU A 293 -19.33 -5.83 -17.40
CA LEU A 293 -20.75 -5.60 -17.16
C LEU A 293 -21.61 -6.12 -18.32
N ARG A 294 -21.23 -5.82 -19.56
CA ARG A 294 -21.91 -6.35 -20.75
C ARG A 294 -21.97 -7.87 -20.75
N PHE A 295 -20.85 -8.53 -20.47
CA PHE A 295 -20.80 -9.98 -20.32
C PHE A 295 -21.76 -10.49 -19.26
N SER A 296 -21.79 -9.85 -18.08
CA SER A 296 -22.68 -10.27 -16.99
C SER A 296 -24.17 -10.10 -17.33
N LEU A 297 -24.51 -9.13 -18.17
CA LEU A 297 -25.88 -8.85 -18.60
C LEU A 297 -26.27 -9.61 -19.88
N GLY A 298 -25.36 -10.37 -20.48
CA GLY A 298 -25.60 -11.06 -21.75
C GLY A 298 -25.76 -10.13 -22.95
N VAL A 299 -25.25 -8.90 -22.86
CA VAL A 299 -25.36 -7.86 -23.89
C VAL A 299 -24.08 -7.82 -24.73
N THR A 300 -24.24 -7.84 -26.04
CA THR A 300 -23.16 -7.73 -27.02
C THR A 300 -23.04 -6.30 -27.57
N ARG A 301 -22.02 -6.07 -28.41
CA ARG A 301 -21.90 -4.78 -29.13
C ARG A 301 -22.95 -4.64 -30.24
N LEU A 302 -23.52 -5.75 -30.73
CA LEU A 302 -24.51 -5.76 -31.81
C LEU A 302 -25.87 -5.22 -31.33
N ASP A 303 -26.16 -5.35 -30.05
CA ASP A 303 -27.41 -4.87 -29.44
C ASP A 303 -27.49 -3.33 -29.39
N ARG A 304 -26.40 -2.62 -29.71
CA ARG A 304 -26.30 -1.14 -29.77
C ARG A 304 -26.80 -0.42 -28.50
N ILE A 305 -26.79 -1.10 -27.35
CA ILE A 305 -27.19 -0.53 -26.06
C ILE A 305 -26.14 0.47 -25.58
N ARG A 306 -26.61 1.68 -25.21
CA ARG A 306 -25.80 2.77 -24.66
C ARG A 306 -25.12 2.38 -23.35
N ASN A 307 -23.90 2.87 -23.14
CA ASN A 307 -23.08 2.54 -21.97
C ASN A 307 -23.73 2.98 -20.66
N GLU A 308 -24.43 4.12 -20.69
CA GLU A 308 -25.13 4.70 -19.54
C GLU A 308 -26.24 3.76 -19.07
N TYR A 309 -26.96 3.13 -19.99
CA TYR A 309 -28.03 2.19 -19.67
C TYR A 309 -27.48 0.91 -19.03
N ILE A 310 -26.36 0.37 -19.54
CA ILE A 310 -25.69 -0.81 -18.95
C ILE A 310 -25.29 -0.54 -17.50
N ARG A 311 -24.69 0.63 -17.25
CA ARG A 311 -24.31 1.08 -15.91
C ARG A 311 -25.52 1.29 -15.00
N GLY A 312 -26.56 1.95 -15.51
CA GLY A 312 -27.82 2.19 -14.79
C GLY A 312 -28.49 0.88 -14.37
N THR A 313 -28.64 -0.07 -15.29
CA THR A 313 -29.23 -1.40 -15.05
C THR A 313 -28.44 -2.22 -14.02
N ALA A 314 -27.12 -2.10 -13.99
CA ALA A 314 -26.28 -2.72 -12.97
C ALA A 314 -26.14 -1.88 -11.67
N HIS A 315 -26.68 -0.66 -11.62
CA HIS A 315 -26.45 0.32 -10.54
C HIS A 315 -24.96 0.57 -10.27
N VAL A 316 -24.18 0.74 -11.33
CA VAL A 316 -22.72 0.90 -11.29
C VAL A 316 -22.35 2.31 -11.75
N GLY A 317 -21.85 3.15 -10.84
CA GLY A 317 -21.30 4.47 -11.21
C GLY A 317 -19.99 4.39 -12.01
N HIS A 318 -19.56 5.50 -12.62
CA HIS A 318 -18.38 5.54 -13.48
C HIS A 318 -17.09 5.18 -12.74
N MET A 319 -16.21 4.43 -13.42
CA MET A 319 -14.91 4.05 -12.88
C MET A 319 -14.03 5.26 -12.57
N GLY A 320 -13.99 6.27 -13.46
CA GLY A 320 -13.22 7.49 -13.23
C GLY A 320 -13.64 8.22 -11.95
N ASP A 321 -14.95 8.30 -11.68
CA ASP A 321 -15.49 8.90 -10.45
C ASP A 321 -15.07 8.12 -9.22
N LYS A 322 -15.08 6.79 -9.30
CA LYS A 322 -14.65 5.93 -8.18
C LYS A 322 -13.15 5.98 -7.91
N VAL A 323 -12.32 6.15 -8.94
CA VAL A 323 -10.89 6.41 -8.72
C VAL A 323 -10.70 7.75 -8.00
N ARG A 324 -11.39 8.81 -8.45
CA ARG A 324 -11.34 10.13 -7.81
C ARG A 324 -11.82 10.07 -6.36
N GLU A 325 -12.96 9.44 -6.10
CA GLU A 325 -13.50 9.23 -4.75
C GLU A 325 -12.52 8.51 -3.83
N THR A 326 -11.89 7.43 -4.31
CA THR A 326 -10.91 6.66 -3.52
C THR A 326 -9.68 7.51 -3.18
N ARG A 327 -9.19 8.31 -4.14
CA ARG A 327 -8.09 9.25 -3.91
C ARG A 327 -8.46 10.34 -2.90
N LEU A 328 -9.65 10.93 -3.00
CA LEU A 328 -10.10 11.96 -2.06
C LEU A 328 -10.29 11.38 -0.65
N ARG A 329 -10.83 10.17 -0.54
CA ARG A 329 -10.96 9.46 0.74
C ARG A 329 -9.59 9.23 1.38
N TRP A 330 -8.62 8.79 0.58
CA TRP A 330 -7.24 8.60 1.03
C TRP A 330 -6.59 9.93 1.44
N PHE A 331 -6.69 10.96 0.61
CA PHE A 331 -6.15 12.28 0.93
C PHE A 331 -6.76 12.86 2.21
N GLY A 332 -8.08 12.79 2.36
CA GLY A 332 -8.76 13.19 3.59
C GLY A 332 -8.32 12.36 4.80
N HIS A 333 -8.03 11.08 4.62
CA HIS A 333 -7.43 10.25 5.67
C HIS A 333 -6.07 10.80 6.10
N VAL A 334 -5.18 11.11 5.15
CA VAL A 334 -3.86 11.70 5.40
C VAL A 334 -3.97 13.04 6.13
N GLN A 335 -4.85 13.93 5.67
CA GLN A 335 -5.01 15.27 6.26
C GLN A 335 -5.50 15.25 7.72
N ARG A 336 -6.27 14.23 8.12
CA ARG A 336 -6.74 14.03 9.49
C ARG A 336 -5.69 13.43 10.43
N ARG A 337 -4.51 13.03 9.93
CA ARG A 337 -3.42 12.51 10.75
C ARG A 337 -2.51 13.62 11.26
N GLU A 338 -1.79 13.30 12.33
CA GLU A 338 -0.73 14.10 12.92
C GLU A 338 0.43 14.34 11.93
N SER A 339 1.25 15.35 12.18
CA SER A 339 2.38 15.74 11.31
C SER A 339 3.39 14.62 11.09
N GLU A 340 3.65 13.81 12.11
CA GLU A 340 4.62 12.69 12.08
C GLU A 340 4.21 11.53 11.18
N TYR A 341 2.92 11.45 10.85
CA TYR A 341 2.42 10.39 9.97
C TYR A 341 3.06 10.48 8.58
N ILE A 342 3.53 9.34 8.07
CA ILE A 342 4.30 9.31 6.82
C ILE A 342 3.59 9.99 5.65
N GLY A 343 2.27 9.85 5.54
CA GLY A 343 1.51 10.49 4.47
C GLY A 343 1.61 12.03 4.51
N ARG A 344 1.63 12.61 5.72
CA ARG A 344 1.81 14.05 5.95
C ARG A 344 3.25 14.46 5.65
N ARG A 345 4.22 13.81 6.30
CA ARG A 345 5.66 14.08 6.07
C ARG A 345 6.02 13.99 4.59
N MET A 346 5.51 13.01 3.87
CA MET A 346 5.79 12.87 2.43
C MET A 346 5.13 13.95 1.58
N LEU A 347 3.93 14.44 1.94
CA LEU A 347 3.32 15.58 1.25
C LEU A 347 4.14 16.85 1.48
N ASP A 348 4.53 17.08 2.73
CA ASP A 348 5.21 18.31 3.18
C ASP A 348 6.72 18.32 2.87
N MET A 349 7.33 17.15 2.59
CA MET A 349 8.75 17.01 2.27
C MET A 349 9.17 17.95 1.12
N GLU A 350 10.26 18.69 1.25
CA GLU A 350 10.72 19.55 0.16
C GLU A 350 11.39 18.75 -0.97
N LEU A 351 11.33 19.28 -2.18
CA LEU A 351 11.94 18.66 -3.37
C LEU A 351 13.44 18.93 -3.37
N PRO A 352 14.30 17.90 -3.45
CA PRO A 352 15.73 18.15 -3.53
C PRO A 352 16.13 18.44 -4.99
N GLY A 353 16.57 19.66 -5.31
CA GLY A 353 17.11 20.02 -6.64
C GLY A 353 16.16 20.82 -7.54
N ARG A 354 16.64 21.17 -8.75
CA ARG A 354 15.87 21.96 -9.73
C ARG A 354 15.11 21.05 -10.69
N ARG A 355 13.90 21.47 -11.06
CA ARG A 355 13.11 20.73 -12.05
C ARG A 355 13.66 20.90 -13.45
N GLN A 356 13.55 19.83 -14.24
CA GLN A 356 13.83 19.88 -15.66
C GLN A 356 12.93 20.92 -16.35
N ARG A 357 13.52 21.72 -17.25
CA ARG A 357 12.77 22.67 -18.08
C ARG A 357 11.87 21.90 -19.06
N GLY A 358 10.59 22.27 -19.12
CA GLY A 358 9.60 21.66 -20.02
C GLY A 358 8.26 21.37 -19.33
N ARG A 359 7.37 20.64 -20.01
CA ARG A 359 6.05 20.28 -19.49
C ARG A 359 6.20 19.37 -18.25
N PRO A 360 5.69 19.77 -17.07
CA PRO A 360 5.75 18.95 -15.88
C PRO A 360 5.02 17.62 -16.07
N LYS A 361 5.60 16.54 -15.56
CA LYS A 361 4.96 15.23 -15.53
C LYS A 361 3.80 15.26 -14.51
N ARG A 362 2.74 14.48 -14.75
CA ARG A 362 1.61 14.39 -13.79
C ARG A 362 2.08 13.77 -12.49
N ARG A 363 1.73 14.41 -11.38
CA ARG A 363 2.11 14.03 -10.02
C ARG A 363 1.03 13.27 -9.31
N VAL A 364 1.45 12.43 -8.37
CA VAL A 364 0.55 11.88 -7.35
C VAL A 364 0.24 12.98 -6.34
N ALA A 365 1.24 13.79 -6.00
CA ALA A 365 1.18 14.89 -5.01
C ALA A 365 0.72 16.25 -5.56
N THR A 366 0.10 16.34 -6.75
CA THR A 366 -0.53 17.61 -7.14
C THR A 366 -1.78 17.86 -6.30
N ALA A 367 -1.60 18.65 -5.25
CA ALA A 367 -2.65 19.46 -4.66
C ALA A 367 -3.46 20.17 -5.76
N ASP A 368 -2.87 20.57 -6.90
CA ASP A 368 -3.60 21.19 -8.02
C ASP A 368 -4.68 20.29 -8.67
N HIS A 369 -4.53 18.96 -8.67
CA HIS A 369 -5.62 18.06 -9.12
C HIS A 369 -6.65 17.79 -8.03
N LEU A 370 -6.34 18.09 -6.77
CA LEU A 370 -7.27 17.97 -5.64
C LEU A 370 -8.00 19.30 -5.37
N ILE A 371 -7.35 20.44 -5.64
CA ILE A 371 -7.90 21.80 -5.54
C ILE A 371 -8.79 22.10 -6.75
N HIS A 372 -8.45 21.66 -7.97
CA HIS A 372 -9.40 21.72 -9.10
C HIS A 372 -10.59 20.74 -8.97
N ILE A 373 -10.56 19.79 -8.03
CA ILE A 373 -11.75 19.02 -7.64
C ILE A 373 -12.63 19.85 -6.68
N PHE A 374 -12.04 20.77 -5.92
CA PHE A 374 -12.70 21.81 -5.12
C PHE A 374 -12.89 23.12 -5.90
N ASP A 375 -13.08 23.05 -7.22
CA ASP A 375 -13.58 24.19 -7.98
C ASP A 375 -15.07 24.39 -7.63
N PHE A 376 -15.33 25.19 -6.60
CA PHE A 376 -16.68 25.56 -6.12
C PHE A 376 -17.55 26.22 -7.20
N SER A 377 -17.00 26.53 -8.38
CA SER A 377 -17.74 27.05 -9.54
C SER A 377 -18.69 26.03 -10.19
N LYS A 378 -18.49 24.72 -9.94
CA LYS A 378 -19.43 23.67 -10.36
C LYS A 378 -20.15 23.14 -9.14
N GLY A 379 -21.18 23.86 -8.68
CA GLY A 379 -21.98 23.56 -7.49
C GLY A 379 -22.10 22.06 -7.18
N PHE A 380 -21.23 21.59 -6.30
CA PHE A 380 -21.32 20.27 -5.70
C PHE A 380 -22.37 20.37 -4.58
N THR A 381 -23.61 20.00 -4.89
CA THR A 381 -24.58 19.74 -3.83
C THR A 381 -24.14 18.48 -3.08
N LEU A 382 -24.13 18.55 -1.74
CA LEU A 382 -23.81 17.43 -0.84
C LEU A 382 -24.68 16.18 -1.07
N ASN A 383 -25.70 16.26 -1.92
CA ASN A 383 -26.63 15.19 -2.29
C ASN A 383 -26.12 14.23 -3.38
N ALA A 384 -24.89 14.38 -3.89
CA ALA A 384 -24.34 13.51 -4.96
C ALA A 384 -23.91 12.11 -4.49
N PHE A 385 -24.02 11.78 -3.20
CA PHE A 385 -23.56 10.50 -2.63
C PHE A 385 -24.63 9.83 -1.73
N PRO A 386 -25.72 9.28 -2.29
CA PRO A 386 -26.77 8.63 -1.49
C PRO A 386 -26.30 7.34 -0.76
N ASP A 387 -25.16 6.77 -1.16
CA ASP A 387 -24.58 5.55 -0.54
C ASP A 387 -23.36 5.85 0.36
N ALA A 388 -23.01 7.12 0.60
CA ALA A 388 -21.95 7.46 1.54
C ALA A 388 -22.51 7.48 2.98
N THR A 389 -22.58 6.31 3.63
CA THR A 389 -22.66 6.27 5.08
C THR A 389 -21.33 6.79 5.64
N PHE A 390 -21.29 8.09 5.96
CA PHE A 390 -20.25 8.66 6.82
C PHE A 390 -20.49 8.13 8.24
N PRO A 391 -19.56 7.40 8.87
CA PRO A 391 -19.67 7.12 10.29
C PRO A 391 -19.54 8.44 11.06
N PHE A 392 -20.65 8.93 11.58
CA PHE A 392 -20.72 10.06 12.51
C PHE A 392 -20.11 9.59 13.83
N TYR A 393 -18.91 10.06 14.17
CA TYR A 393 -18.40 9.98 15.53
C TYR A 393 -18.69 11.33 16.21
N PRO A 394 -19.59 11.39 17.21
CA PRO A 394 -19.89 12.64 17.89
C PRO A 394 -18.69 13.06 18.74
N GLY A 395 -18.15 14.27 18.53
CA GLY A 395 -17.14 14.81 19.45
C GLY A 395 -16.19 15.91 18.95
N LEU A 396 -16.19 16.34 17.68
CA LEU A 396 -15.31 17.43 17.23
C LEU A 396 -16.10 18.45 16.41
N GLY A 397 -16.29 19.64 16.98
CA GLY A 397 -16.94 20.79 16.33
C GLY A 397 -16.12 21.37 15.17
N PRO A 398 -16.71 22.28 14.38
CA PRO A 398 -16.10 22.77 13.14
C PRO A 398 -15.10 23.88 13.45
N ALA A 399 -13.83 23.63 13.21
CA ALA A 399 -12.80 24.68 13.15
C ALA A 399 -11.79 24.37 12.05
N LEU A 400 -12.21 24.57 10.80
CA LEU A 400 -11.29 24.81 9.68
C LEU A 400 -10.93 26.31 9.70
N ARG A 401 -9.85 26.67 10.41
CA ARG A 401 -9.12 27.92 10.11
C ARG A 401 -8.00 27.57 9.15
N VAL A 402 -8.19 27.93 7.88
CA VAL A 402 -7.16 27.84 6.84
C VAL A 402 -6.14 28.96 7.10
N ASN A 403 -4.86 28.61 7.02
CA ASN A 403 -3.71 29.49 7.25
C ASN A 403 -3.69 30.65 6.21
N PRO A 404 -3.50 31.93 6.61
CA PRO A 404 -3.65 33.09 5.70
C PRO A 404 -2.61 33.24 4.59
N SER A 405 -1.56 32.43 4.55
CA SER A 405 -0.48 32.53 3.56
C SER A 405 -0.83 32.05 2.15
N VAL A 406 -2.06 31.58 1.91
CA VAL A 406 -2.56 31.13 0.60
C VAL A 406 -3.61 32.09 -0.01
N ALA A 407 -4.03 33.14 0.71
CA ALA A 407 -5.11 34.04 0.30
C ALA A 407 -4.67 35.25 -0.55
N GLY A 408 -3.42 35.28 -1.01
CA GLY A 408 -2.84 36.42 -1.74
C GLY A 408 -2.68 36.17 -3.22
N LEU A 409 -3.74 35.83 -3.96
CA LEU A 409 -3.81 35.94 -5.42
C LEU A 409 -5.27 35.72 -5.84
N ILE A 410 -5.79 36.63 -6.67
CA ILE A 410 -7.20 36.81 -7.09
C ILE A 410 -7.96 37.84 -6.24
N LEU A 411 -7.57 39.10 -6.40
CA LEU A 411 -8.52 40.21 -6.38
C LEU A 411 -8.82 40.58 -7.83
N CYS A 412 -10.09 40.53 -8.23
CA CYS A 412 -10.62 41.24 -9.38
C CYS A 412 -11.87 42.04 -8.95
N PRO A 413 -12.15 43.17 -9.61
CA PRO A 413 -12.76 44.34 -9.02
C PRO A 413 -14.28 44.38 -9.15
N GLY A 414 -14.90 45.20 -8.30
CA GLY A 414 -16.19 45.81 -8.60
C GLY A 414 -17.41 45.15 -7.95
N ILE A 415 -17.58 45.38 -6.64
CA ILE A 415 -18.88 45.70 -6.03
C ILE A 415 -18.55 46.65 -4.86
N GLU A 416 -18.78 47.96 -5.03
CA GLU A 416 -18.83 48.88 -3.89
C GLU A 416 -20.09 48.57 -3.08
N PRO A 417 -20.02 48.49 -1.73
CA PRO A 417 -21.22 48.43 -0.91
C PRO A 417 -21.75 49.85 -0.67
N GLU A 418 -23.03 50.08 -0.97
CA GLU A 418 -23.77 51.21 -0.38
C GLU A 418 -23.79 51.08 1.16
N PRO A 419 -23.64 52.18 1.90
CA PRO A 419 -23.61 52.15 3.35
C PRO A 419 -25.02 51.99 3.93
N GLN A 420 -25.14 51.09 4.91
CA GLN A 420 -26.36 50.89 5.69
C GLN A 420 -26.69 52.15 6.52
N GLN A 421 -27.95 52.55 6.48
CA GLN A 421 -28.70 52.97 7.67
C GLN A 421 -29.80 51.94 7.93
#